data_AF-A0A383EF20-F1
#
_entry.id   AF-A0A383EF20-F1
#
_cell.length_a   1.000
_cell.length_b   1.000
_cell.length_c   1.000
_cell.angle_alpha   90.00
_cell.angle_beta   90.00
_cell.angle_gamma   90.00
#
_symmetry.space_group_name_H-M   'P 1'
#
loop_
_entity.id
_entity.type
_entity.pdbx_description
1 polymer ?
#
loop_
_entity_poly.entity_id
_entity_poly.type
_entity_poly.pdbx_seq_one_letter_code
_entity_poly.pdbx_strand_id
1 'polypeptide(L)'
;KIAPAIDVRCNSGYVVAPSSLHETGNEYCWQDDEPNEIELASVPDWLLERARGNCEVAKNIPPAGVRRQQGWNGTTDVSAGARHDSMISFIGKLIQEGGTIKSIYRKANLANTNHCIPPIDESEMTTMLNSAINSWIPEEARNIGVIQPIEYYLTEKYRAKTFSEKFISEVKYIHDQNVWGAWVGGCWDIQSSTKDTLVKSQLNKLNEELWERIAGMSNPPRQQMIQFAKK
;
A
#
# COMPACT_ATOMS: atom_id res chain seq x y z
N LYS A 1 -10.35 27.96 -4.90
CA LYS A 1 -9.86 28.46 -6.20
C LYS A 1 -9.61 29.96 -6.08
N ILE A 2 -8.38 30.43 -6.32
CA ILE A 2 -7.99 31.83 -6.06
C ILE A 2 -7.93 32.72 -7.31
N ALA A 3 -7.80 32.12 -8.50
CA ALA A 3 -7.94 32.79 -9.80
C ALA A 3 -8.22 31.75 -10.91
N PRO A 4 -8.65 32.17 -12.11
CA PRO A 4 -8.60 31.31 -13.30
C PRO A 4 -7.19 30.77 -13.52
N ALA A 5 -7.08 29.52 -13.96
CA ALA A 5 -5.81 28.80 -14.15
C ALA A 5 -4.91 28.64 -12.90
N ILE A 6 -5.35 29.04 -11.71
CA ILE A 6 -4.64 28.78 -10.45
C ILE A 6 -5.39 27.75 -9.61
N ASP A 7 -4.78 26.58 -9.47
CA ASP A 7 -5.24 25.51 -8.59
C ASP A 7 -4.63 25.64 -7.19
N VAL A 8 -5.38 25.26 -6.16
CA VAL A 8 -4.91 25.32 -4.77
C VAL A 8 -4.96 23.91 -4.20
N ARG A 9 -3.78 23.36 -3.90
CA ARG A 9 -3.63 22.06 -3.27
C ARG A 9 -3.27 22.24 -1.80
N CYS A 10 -4.02 21.58 -0.93
CA CYS A 10 -3.75 21.50 0.50
C CYS A 10 -3.16 20.13 0.85
N ASN A 11 -2.93 19.88 2.13
CA ASN A 11 -2.47 18.59 2.64
C ASN A 11 -3.30 17.43 2.05
N SER A 12 -2.62 16.40 1.54
CA SER A 12 -3.18 15.25 0.79
C SER A 12 -3.59 15.51 -0.67
N GLY A 13 -3.36 16.72 -1.19
CA GLY A 13 -3.37 16.99 -2.63
C GLY A 13 -2.01 16.64 -3.25
N TYR A 14 -2.02 15.99 -4.40
CA TYR A 14 -0.80 15.72 -5.16
C TYR A 14 -0.59 16.80 -6.22
N VAL A 15 0.67 17.17 -6.42
CA VAL A 15 1.13 17.96 -7.56
C VAL A 15 2.04 17.06 -8.40
N VAL A 16 2.07 17.30 -9.70
CA VAL A 16 3.01 16.64 -10.60
C VAL A 16 4.41 17.16 -10.25
N ALA A 17 5.28 16.28 -9.77
CA ALA A 17 6.64 16.62 -9.36
C ALA A 17 7.67 16.12 -10.40
N PRO A 18 8.88 16.69 -10.44
CA PRO A 18 10.03 16.09 -11.14
C PRO A 18 10.22 14.61 -10.76
N SER A 19 10.51 13.67 -11.66
CA SER A 19 10.81 13.69 -13.10
C SER A 19 9.59 13.33 -13.99
N SER A 20 8.39 13.80 -13.63
CA SER A 20 7.20 13.55 -14.46
C SER A 20 7.32 14.24 -15.82
N LEU A 21 6.88 13.56 -16.88
CA LEU A 21 6.84 14.09 -18.24
C LEU A 21 5.69 15.11 -18.40
N HIS A 22 6.03 16.30 -18.88
CA HIS A 22 5.07 17.32 -19.32
C HIS A 22 4.47 16.94 -20.69
N GLU A 23 3.31 17.51 -21.02
CA GLU A 23 2.65 17.32 -22.33
C GLU A 23 3.52 17.73 -23.53
N THR A 24 4.54 18.56 -23.31
CA THR A 24 5.54 18.93 -24.33
C THR A 24 6.68 17.92 -24.51
N GLY A 25 6.71 16.84 -23.73
CA GLY A 25 7.75 15.81 -23.76
C GLY A 25 9.01 16.11 -22.93
N ASN A 26 9.04 17.24 -22.21
CA ASN A 26 10.13 17.59 -21.30
C ASN A 26 9.78 17.12 -19.89
N GLU A 27 10.79 16.76 -19.09
CA GLU A 27 10.59 16.49 -17.67
C GLU A 27 10.48 17.79 -16.88
N TYR A 28 9.59 17.82 -15.90
CA TYR A 28 9.65 18.87 -14.89
C TYR A 28 10.96 18.76 -14.12
N CYS A 29 11.68 19.87 -13.94
CA CYS A 29 12.86 19.97 -13.09
C CYS A 29 12.75 21.14 -12.13
N TRP A 30 13.40 21.03 -10.97
CA TRP A 30 13.61 22.17 -10.09
C TRP A 30 14.67 23.08 -10.72
N GLN A 31 14.41 24.38 -10.74
CA GLN A 31 15.31 25.34 -11.38
C GLN A 31 16.57 25.58 -10.54
N ASP A 32 16.44 25.53 -9.21
CA ASP A 32 17.50 25.82 -8.25
C ASP A 32 17.77 24.56 -7.41
N ASP A 33 17.30 24.51 -6.17
CA ASP A 33 17.57 23.41 -5.23
C ASP A 33 16.41 22.40 -5.12
N GLU A 34 16.66 21.23 -4.54
CA GLU A 34 15.60 20.25 -4.27
C GLU A 34 14.56 20.82 -3.27
N PRO A 35 13.28 20.40 -3.33
CA PRO A 35 12.22 20.94 -2.47
C PRO A 35 12.46 20.78 -0.97
N ASN A 36 13.30 19.81 -0.60
CA ASN A 36 13.64 19.52 0.78
C ASN A 36 14.84 20.36 1.28
N GLU A 37 15.52 21.07 0.38
CA GLU A 37 16.69 21.89 0.68
C GLU A 37 16.33 23.38 0.83
N ILE A 38 15.11 23.78 0.44
CA ILE A 38 14.59 25.15 0.54
C ILE A 38 13.52 25.22 1.64
N GLU A 39 13.69 26.12 2.59
CA GLU A 39 12.65 26.42 3.57
C GLU A 39 11.45 27.09 2.87
N LEU A 40 10.24 26.59 3.14
CA LEU A 40 9.02 27.15 2.56
C LEU A 40 8.83 28.60 3.00
N ALA A 41 8.70 29.49 2.03
CA ALA A 41 8.40 30.89 2.30
C ALA A 41 7.07 31.04 3.05
N SER A 42 7.05 31.97 4.02
CA SER A 42 5.81 32.33 4.72
C SER A 42 4.76 32.84 3.73
N VAL A 43 3.54 32.30 3.81
CA VAL A 43 2.45 32.67 2.90
C VAL A 43 1.95 34.09 3.25
N PRO A 44 1.88 35.02 2.28
CA PRO A 44 1.37 36.37 2.52
C PRO A 44 -0.11 36.38 2.95
N ASP A 45 -0.48 37.29 3.87
CA ASP A 45 -1.83 37.38 4.41
C ASP A 45 -2.91 37.58 3.33
N TRP A 46 -2.64 38.44 2.34
CA TRP A 46 -3.58 38.69 1.23
C TRP A 46 -3.92 37.41 0.44
N LEU A 47 -2.97 36.47 0.36
CA LEU A 47 -3.13 35.21 -0.36
C LEU A 47 -3.93 34.22 0.49
N LEU A 48 -3.69 34.19 1.81
CA LEU A 48 -4.48 33.40 2.76
C LEU A 48 -5.93 33.87 2.80
N GLU A 49 -6.16 35.18 2.82
CA GLU A 49 -7.50 35.77 2.79
C GLU A 49 -8.24 35.42 1.50
N ARG A 50 -7.58 35.52 0.34
CA ARG A 50 -8.15 35.08 -0.95
C ARG A 50 -8.45 33.58 -0.98
N ALA A 51 -7.58 32.76 -0.40
CA ALA A 51 -7.78 31.31 -0.33
C ALA A 51 -8.97 30.95 0.56
N ARG A 52 -9.20 31.71 1.64
CA ARG A 52 -10.30 31.50 2.60
C ARG A 52 -11.62 32.14 2.16
N GLY A 53 -11.58 33.27 1.45
CA GLY A 53 -12.74 34.13 1.17
C GLY A 53 -13.72 33.63 0.11
N ASN A 54 -13.33 32.68 -0.74
CA ASN A 54 -14.19 32.13 -1.82
C ASN A 54 -14.77 30.73 -1.49
N CYS A 55 -14.81 30.35 -0.21
CA CYS A 55 -15.24 29.03 0.23
C CYS A 55 -16.78 28.91 0.41
N GLU A 56 -17.59 29.29 -0.58
CA GLU A 56 -18.98 28.80 -0.64
C GLU A 56 -19.02 27.32 -1.08
N VAL A 57 -18.00 26.85 -1.81
CA VAL A 57 -17.91 25.48 -2.35
C VAL A 57 -17.41 24.46 -1.31
N ALA A 58 -16.97 24.90 -0.12
CA ALA A 58 -16.36 24.04 0.89
C ALA A 58 -17.33 23.39 1.88
N LYS A 59 -18.65 23.65 1.79
CA LYS A 59 -19.64 23.04 2.71
C LYS A 59 -19.91 21.56 2.45
N ASN A 60 -19.53 21.04 1.27
CA ASN A 60 -19.73 19.63 0.88
C ASN A 60 -18.43 18.83 0.78
N ILE A 61 -17.29 19.39 1.17
CA ILE A 61 -16.03 18.64 1.22
C ILE A 61 -15.88 18.14 2.66
N PRO A 62 -15.93 16.81 2.91
CA PRO A 62 -15.69 16.30 4.25
C PRO A 62 -14.30 16.75 4.72
N PRO A 63 -14.13 17.11 6.00
CA PRO A 63 -12.84 17.54 6.51
C PRO A 63 -11.76 16.50 6.20
N ALA A 64 -10.59 16.96 5.75
CA ALA A 64 -9.42 16.12 5.56
C ALA A 64 -9.07 15.46 6.90
N GLY A 65 -9.33 14.15 7.00
CA GLY A 65 -9.23 13.38 8.25
C GLY A 65 -10.45 12.51 8.52
N VAL A 66 -11.61 12.83 7.95
CA VAL A 66 -12.70 11.86 7.82
C VAL A 66 -12.31 10.90 6.71
N ARG A 67 -11.63 9.79 7.08
CA ARG A 67 -11.54 8.62 6.21
C ARG A 67 -12.94 8.40 5.66
N ARG A 68 -13.12 8.43 4.33
CA ARG A 68 -14.37 7.98 3.70
C ARG A 68 -14.63 6.60 4.28
N GLN A 69 -15.56 6.50 5.24
CA GLN A 69 -15.65 5.31 6.10
C GLN A 69 -15.99 4.07 5.29
N GLN A 70 -16.46 4.24 4.05
CA GLN A 70 -16.53 3.19 3.05
C GLN A 70 -16.08 3.77 1.70
N GLY A 71 -14.98 3.24 1.16
CA GLY A 71 -14.61 3.46 -0.25
C GLY A 71 -15.70 2.94 -1.18
N TRP A 72 -15.65 3.31 -2.46
CA TRP A 72 -16.62 2.82 -3.43
C TRP A 72 -16.60 1.29 -3.49
N ASN A 73 -17.78 0.69 -3.41
CA ASN A 73 -17.98 -0.76 -3.28
C ASN A 73 -18.49 -1.39 -4.60
N GLY A 74 -18.55 -0.62 -5.68
CA GLY A 74 -19.03 -1.10 -6.97
C GLY A 74 -20.56 -1.23 -7.06
N THR A 75 -21.35 -0.54 -6.24
CA THR A 75 -22.83 -0.63 -6.28
C THR A 75 -23.54 0.67 -6.67
N THR A 76 -22.81 1.77 -6.84
CA THR A 76 -23.37 3.09 -7.18
C THR A 76 -22.66 3.67 -8.38
N ASP A 77 -23.37 4.47 -9.17
CA ASP A 77 -22.80 5.06 -10.37
C ASP A 77 -21.72 6.10 -10.05
N VAL A 78 -20.69 6.15 -10.89
CA VAL A 78 -19.54 7.05 -10.75
C VAL A 78 -19.25 7.72 -12.09
N SER A 79 -19.21 9.03 -12.09
CA SER A 79 -18.92 9.84 -13.28
C SER A 79 -17.41 9.94 -13.56
N ALA A 80 -17.07 10.36 -14.78
CA ALA A 80 -15.71 10.45 -15.31
C ALA A 80 -14.65 11.03 -14.35
N GLY A 81 -14.98 12.07 -13.58
CA GLY A 81 -14.03 12.73 -12.69
C GLY A 81 -13.69 11.96 -11.41
N ALA A 82 -14.43 10.92 -11.07
CA ALA A 82 -14.24 10.15 -9.83
C ALA A 82 -14.02 8.64 -10.07
N ARG A 83 -14.16 8.15 -11.31
CA ARG A 83 -14.11 6.72 -11.63
C ARG A 83 -12.73 6.11 -11.33
N HIS A 84 -11.64 6.82 -11.60
CA HIS A 84 -10.28 6.32 -11.37
C HIS A 84 -10.04 6.03 -9.89
N ASP A 85 -10.18 7.05 -9.04
CA ASP A 85 -9.99 6.92 -7.60
C ASP A 85 -10.94 5.90 -6.97
N SER A 86 -12.20 5.87 -7.43
CA SER A 86 -13.20 4.92 -6.97
C SER A 86 -12.80 3.49 -7.31
N MET A 87 -12.36 3.25 -8.55
CA MET A 87 -11.94 1.93 -9.02
C MET A 87 -10.64 1.47 -8.34
N ILE A 88 -9.65 2.35 -8.14
CA ILE A 88 -8.45 2.04 -7.34
C ILE A 88 -8.84 1.64 -5.92
N SER A 89 -9.76 2.38 -5.29
CA SER A 89 -10.28 2.03 -3.96
C SER A 89 -10.98 0.67 -3.95
N PHE A 90 -11.74 0.35 -4.99
CA PHE A 90 -12.48 -0.91 -5.09
C PHE A 90 -11.53 -2.09 -5.35
N ILE A 91 -10.54 -1.94 -6.23
CA ILE A 91 -9.47 -2.92 -6.45
C ILE A 91 -8.73 -3.20 -5.13
N GLY A 92 -8.43 -2.18 -4.33
CA GLY A 92 -7.79 -2.34 -3.02
C GLY A 92 -8.63 -3.19 -2.08
N LYS A 93 -9.94 -2.95 -2.02
CA LYS A 93 -10.87 -3.79 -1.24
C LYS A 93 -10.86 -5.25 -1.72
N LEU A 94 -10.92 -5.48 -3.03
CA LEU A 94 -10.90 -6.83 -3.60
C LEU A 94 -9.59 -7.57 -3.34
N ILE A 95 -8.45 -6.85 -3.31
CA ILE A 95 -7.16 -7.39 -2.91
C ILE A 95 -7.17 -7.81 -1.44
N GLN A 96 -7.78 -7.02 -0.56
CA GLN A 96 -7.93 -7.37 0.86
C GLN A 96 -8.79 -8.61 1.06
N GLU A 97 -9.89 -8.75 0.30
CA GLU A 97 -10.74 -9.95 0.29
C GLU A 97 -9.98 -11.20 -0.21
N GLY A 98 -8.96 -10.99 -1.05
CA GLY A 98 -8.19 -12.06 -1.68
C GLY A 98 -8.93 -12.76 -2.82
N GLY A 99 -8.21 -13.68 -3.47
CA GLY A 99 -8.65 -14.42 -4.64
C GLY A 99 -7.57 -14.48 -5.71
N THR A 100 -7.89 -15.07 -6.85
CA THR A 100 -6.99 -15.03 -8.01
C THR A 100 -7.00 -13.64 -8.64
N ILE A 101 -5.88 -13.22 -9.22
CA ILE A 101 -5.79 -11.95 -9.97
C ILE A 101 -6.91 -11.85 -11.02
N LYS A 102 -7.18 -12.95 -11.71
CA LYS A 102 -8.28 -13.07 -12.70
C LYS A 102 -9.66 -12.85 -12.09
N SER A 103 -9.91 -13.35 -10.88
CA SER A 103 -11.18 -13.14 -10.17
C SER A 103 -11.38 -11.69 -9.77
N ILE A 104 -10.32 -11.04 -9.28
CA ILE A 104 -10.32 -9.63 -8.91
C ILE A 104 -10.60 -8.76 -10.14
N TYR A 105 -9.89 -8.99 -11.25
CA TYR A 105 -10.15 -8.30 -12.51
C TYR A 105 -11.61 -8.44 -12.95
N ARG A 106 -12.15 -9.67 -12.92
CA ARG A 106 -13.55 -9.92 -13.32
C ARG A 106 -14.54 -9.15 -12.46
N LYS A 107 -14.35 -9.12 -11.13
CA LYS A 107 -15.20 -8.35 -10.21
C LYS A 107 -15.10 -6.85 -10.47
N ALA A 108 -13.89 -6.33 -10.67
CA ALA A 108 -13.66 -4.92 -10.95
C ALA A 108 -14.27 -4.49 -12.30
N ASN A 109 -14.09 -5.30 -13.35
CA ASN A 109 -14.66 -5.03 -14.66
C ASN A 109 -16.19 -5.11 -14.68
N LEU A 110 -16.78 -6.00 -13.88
CA LEU A 110 -18.24 -6.03 -13.71
C LEU A 110 -18.75 -4.74 -13.05
N ALA A 111 -18.08 -4.23 -12.03
CA ALA A 111 -18.44 -2.95 -11.41
C ALA A 111 -18.25 -1.78 -12.39
N ASN A 112 -17.17 -1.79 -13.19
CA ASN A 112 -16.92 -0.79 -14.23
C ASN A 112 -18.08 -0.71 -15.25
N THR A 113 -18.45 -1.86 -15.82
CA THR A 113 -19.50 -1.95 -16.85
C THR A 113 -20.88 -1.55 -16.35
N ASN A 114 -21.19 -1.81 -15.08
CA ASN A 114 -22.50 -1.51 -14.51
C ASN A 114 -22.63 -0.08 -13.99
N HIS A 115 -21.53 0.55 -13.56
CA HIS A 115 -21.61 1.77 -12.73
C HIS A 115 -20.65 2.89 -13.13
N CYS A 116 -19.62 2.66 -13.95
CA CYS A 116 -18.76 3.75 -14.41
C CYS A 116 -19.33 4.41 -15.67
N ILE A 117 -19.45 5.74 -15.65
CA ILE A 117 -20.06 6.52 -16.73
C ILE A 117 -19.10 7.62 -17.21
N PRO A 118 -18.54 7.52 -18.44
CA PRO A 118 -18.50 6.32 -19.27
C PRO A 118 -17.64 5.21 -18.64
N PRO A 119 -17.79 3.95 -19.09
CA PRO A 119 -16.94 2.85 -18.66
C PRO A 119 -15.46 3.15 -18.91
N ILE A 120 -14.61 2.71 -17.98
CA ILE A 120 -13.15 2.71 -18.12
C ILE A 120 -12.77 1.69 -19.19
N ASP A 121 -11.82 2.02 -20.05
CA ASP A 121 -11.38 1.09 -21.08
C ASP A 121 -10.54 -0.06 -20.48
N GLU A 122 -10.41 -1.15 -21.24
CA GLU A 122 -9.73 -2.36 -20.79
C GLU A 122 -8.24 -2.13 -20.50
N SER A 123 -7.58 -1.26 -21.26
CA SER A 123 -6.15 -0.98 -21.09
C SER A 123 -5.87 -0.16 -19.83
N GLU A 124 -6.71 0.83 -19.55
CA GLU A 124 -6.67 1.61 -18.31
C GLU A 124 -6.98 0.70 -17.11
N MET A 125 -8.03 -0.12 -17.16
CA MET A 125 -8.36 -1.10 -16.10
C MET A 125 -7.20 -2.04 -15.78
N THR A 126 -6.53 -2.56 -16.82
CA THR A 126 -5.39 -3.47 -16.67
C THR A 126 -4.19 -2.75 -16.04
N THR A 127 -3.93 -1.52 -16.46
CA THR A 127 -2.87 -0.68 -15.90
C THR A 127 -3.10 -0.39 -14.43
N MET A 128 -4.33 -0.01 -14.06
CA MET A 128 -4.74 0.24 -12.68
C MET A 128 -4.56 -0.99 -11.80
N LEU A 129 -5.00 -2.16 -12.29
CA LEU A 129 -4.85 -3.41 -11.57
C LEU A 129 -3.37 -3.79 -11.38
N ASN A 130 -2.56 -3.70 -12.43
CA ASN A 130 -1.14 -4.02 -12.35
C ASN A 130 -0.39 -3.06 -11.41
N SER A 131 -0.71 -1.77 -11.45
CA SER A 131 -0.16 -0.80 -10.51
C SER A 131 -0.51 -1.18 -9.06
N ALA A 132 -1.79 -1.48 -8.78
CA ALA A 132 -2.24 -1.89 -7.45
C ALA A 132 -1.55 -3.18 -6.98
N ILE A 133 -1.43 -4.17 -7.85
CA ILE A 133 -0.75 -5.45 -7.55
C ILE A 133 0.72 -5.21 -7.22
N ASN A 134 1.43 -4.44 -8.04
CA ASN A 134 2.86 -4.19 -7.85
C ASN A 134 3.14 -3.35 -6.59
N SER A 135 2.25 -2.42 -6.24
CA SER A 135 2.43 -1.55 -5.07
C SER A 135 1.96 -2.18 -3.76
N TRP A 136 0.94 -3.04 -3.76
CA TRP A 136 0.27 -3.47 -2.52
C TRP A 136 0.45 -4.95 -2.19
N ILE A 137 1.00 -5.76 -3.09
CA ILE A 137 1.03 -7.23 -2.94
C ILE A 137 2.48 -7.73 -2.89
N PRO A 138 2.83 -8.63 -1.94
CA PRO A 138 4.15 -9.25 -1.88
C PRO A 138 4.47 -10.05 -3.15
N GLU A 139 5.77 -10.10 -3.51
CA GLU A 139 6.26 -10.80 -4.70
C GLU A 139 5.88 -12.28 -4.76
N GLU A 140 5.85 -12.95 -3.61
CA GLU A 140 5.50 -14.37 -3.52
C GLU A 140 4.04 -14.60 -3.98
N ALA A 141 3.13 -13.72 -3.58
CA ALA A 141 1.72 -13.79 -3.98
C ALA A 141 1.51 -13.40 -5.46
N ARG A 142 2.36 -12.53 -6.01
CA ARG A 142 2.37 -12.21 -7.45
C ARG A 142 2.76 -13.44 -8.28
N ASN A 143 3.79 -14.17 -7.86
CA ASN A 143 4.30 -15.34 -8.58
C ASN A 143 3.31 -16.53 -8.57
N ILE A 144 2.56 -16.70 -7.49
CA ILE A 144 1.56 -17.77 -7.37
C ILE A 144 0.26 -17.39 -8.12
N GLY A 145 0.00 -16.11 -8.35
CA GLY A 145 -1.23 -15.61 -8.98
C GLY A 145 -2.48 -15.70 -8.07
N VAL A 146 -2.26 -16.03 -6.80
CA VAL A 146 -3.29 -16.14 -5.76
C VAL A 146 -2.95 -15.16 -4.65
N ILE A 147 -3.85 -14.21 -4.44
CA ILE A 147 -3.75 -13.22 -3.37
C ILE A 147 -4.52 -13.79 -2.19
N GLN A 148 -3.81 -14.13 -1.13
CA GLN A 148 -4.45 -14.56 0.10
C GLN A 148 -5.08 -13.36 0.82
N PRO A 149 -6.21 -13.54 1.52
CA PRO A 149 -6.77 -12.51 2.38
C PRO A 149 -5.72 -12.03 3.38
N ILE A 150 -5.78 -10.77 3.80
CA ILE A 150 -4.78 -10.22 4.73
C ILE A 150 -4.74 -11.01 6.06
N GLU A 151 -5.87 -11.58 6.47
CA GLU A 151 -6.00 -12.44 7.65
C GLU A 151 -5.17 -13.72 7.57
N TYR A 152 -4.92 -14.24 6.36
CA TYR A 152 -4.07 -15.42 6.17
C TYR A 152 -2.64 -15.15 6.64
N TYR A 153 -2.09 -14.00 6.24
CA TYR A 153 -0.76 -13.57 6.65
C TYR A 153 -0.71 -13.33 8.16
N LEU A 154 -1.81 -12.88 8.78
CA LEU A 154 -1.91 -12.65 10.22
C LEU A 154 -1.89 -13.93 11.09
N THR A 155 -1.90 -15.13 10.50
CA THR A 155 -1.95 -16.38 11.26
C THR A 155 -0.59 -16.80 11.82
N GLU A 156 -0.56 -17.32 13.05
CA GLU A 156 0.64 -17.92 13.67
C GLU A 156 1.20 -19.06 12.80
N LYS A 157 0.31 -19.83 12.16
CA LYS A 157 0.68 -20.91 11.24
C LYS A 157 1.51 -20.41 10.06
N TYR A 158 1.12 -19.28 9.46
CA TYR A 158 1.87 -18.68 8.35
C TYR A 158 3.24 -18.17 8.79
N ARG A 159 3.32 -17.56 9.99
CA ARG A 159 4.60 -17.11 10.57
C ARG A 159 5.55 -18.25 10.82
N ALA A 160 5.05 -19.31 11.47
CA ALA A 160 5.83 -20.50 11.76
C ALA A 160 6.35 -21.13 10.47
N LYS A 161 5.49 -21.28 9.46
CA LYS A 161 5.89 -21.79 8.14
C LYS A 161 6.99 -20.93 7.50
N THR A 162 6.76 -19.62 7.39
CA THR A 162 7.71 -18.67 6.78
C THR A 162 9.05 -18.68 7.50
N PHE A 163 9.04 -18.69 8.83
CA PHE A 163 10.24 -18.76 9.66
C PHE A 163 11.00 -20.07 9.42
N SER A 164 10.30 -21.20 9.48
CA SER A 164 10.91 -22.52 9.28
C SER A 164 11.48 -22.69 7.88
N GLU A 165 10.80 -22.24 6.83
CA GLU A 165 11.28 -22.34 5.45
C GLU A 165 12.49 -21.44 5.21
N LYS A 166 12.45 -20.20 5.71
CA LYS A 166 13.50 -19.21 5.47
C LYS A 166 14.80 -19.54 6.21
N PHE A 167 14.70 -19.95 7.47
CA PHE A 167 15.87 -20.19 8.30
C PHE A 167 16.19 -21.67 8.49
N ILE A 168 15.66 -22.56 7.62
CA ILE A 168 15.83 -24.02 7.75
C ILE A 168 17.29 -24.48 7.83
N SER A 169 18.23 -23.70 7.26
CA SER A 169 19.67 -23.96 7.29
C SER A 169 20.36 -23.50 8.57
N GLU A 170 19.69 -22.69 9.40
CA GLU A 170 20.25 -22.07 10.60
C GLU A 170 19.54 -22.54 11.87
N VAL A 171 18.21 -22.71 11.81
CA VAL A 171 17.38 -23.18 12.90
C VAL A 171 16.35 -24.17 12.38
N LYS A 172 16.12 -25.23 13.14
CA LYS A 172 15.14 -26.27 12.77
C LYS A 172 14.40 -26.76 13.99
N TYR A 173 13.10 -26.96 13.84
CA TYR A 173 12.30 -27.62 14.86
C TYR A 173 12.41 -29.13 14.69
N ILE A 174 12.81 -29.83 15.75
CA ILE A 174 13.00 -31.28 15.80
C ILE A 174 11.77 -31.89 16.48
N HIS A 175 10.84 -32.39 15.66
CA HIS A 175 9.55 -32.88 16.13
C HIS A 175 9.67 -34.04 17.14
N ASP A 176 10.55 -34.99 16.88
CA ASP A 176 10.72 -36.20 17.72
C ASP A 176 11.16 -35.86 19.15
N GLN A 177 11.84 -34.73 19.33
CA GLN A 177 12.35 -34.27 20.61
C GLN A 177 11.59 -33.07 21.17
N ASN A 178 10.61 -32.53 20.43
CA ASN A 178 9.83 -31.33 20.80
C ASN A 178 10.73 -30.12 21.17
N VAL A 179 11.84 -29.91 20.45
CA VAL A 179 12.81 -28.83 20.70
C VAL A 179 13.25 -28.15 19.41
N TRP A 180 13.70 -26.90 19.54
CA TRP A 180 14.46 -26.21 18.51
C TRP A 180 15.94 -26.60 18.56
N GLY A 181 16.55 -26.80 17.39
CA GLY A 181 17.98 -26.93 17.20
C GLY A 181 18.54 -25.74 16.43
N ALA A 182 19.75 -25.31 16.80
CA ALA A 182 20.56 -24.30 16.13
C ALA A 182 21.69 -24.99 15.35
N TRP A 183 21.93 -24.57 14.10
CA TRP A 183 23.03 -25.09 13.31
C TRP A 183 24.34 -24.43 13.75
N VAL A 184 25.22 -25.19 14.39
CA VAL A 184 26.51 -24.70 14.88
C VAL A 184 27.59 -25.71 14.54
N GLY A 185 28.63 -25.26 13.81
CA GLY A 185 29.82 -26.08 13.57
C GLY A 185 29.58 -27.42 12.84
N GLY A 186 28.50 -27.52 12.05
CA GLY A 186 28.19 -28.74 11.28
C GLY A 186 27.25 -29.73 11.97
N CYS A 187 26.70 -29.38 13.14
CA CYS A 187 25.67 -30.17 13.80
C CYS A 187 24.52 -29.29 14.32
N TRP A 188 23.41 -29.94 14.66
CA TRP A 188 22.28 -29.30 15.33
C TRP A 188 22.52 -29.29 16.84
N ASP A 189 22.82 -28.12 17.39
CA ASP A 189 22.94 -27.88 18.83
C ASP A 189 21.57 -27.59 19.44
N ILE A 190 21.21 -28.36 20.47
CA ILE A 190 19.92 -28.27 21.20
C ILE A 190 20.07 -27.64 22.60
N GLN A 191 21.27 -27.16 22.95
CA GLN A 191 21.51 -26.47 24.22
C GLN A 191 20.68 -25.19 24.30
N SER A 192 20.04 -24.95 25.46
CA SER A 192 19.13 -23.82 25.64
C SER A 192 19.78 -22.46 25.41
N SER A 193 21.04 -22.27 25.83
CA SER A 193 21.78 -21.01 25.63
C SER A 193 21.98 -20.69 24.14
N THR A 194 22.35 -21.68 23.34
CA THR A 194 22.66 -21.51 21.92
C THR A 194 21.38 -21.41 21.09
N LYS A 195 20.42 -22.32 21.33
CA LYS A 195 19.16 -22.37 20.57
C LYS A 195 18.32 -21.13 20.81
N ASP A 196 18.17 -20.68 22.06
CA ASP A 196 17.26 -19.57 22.38
C ASP A 196 17.83 -18.27 21.82
N THR A 197 19.16 -18.12 21.84
CA THR A 197 19.84 -16.97 21.27
C THR A 197 19.69 -16.92 19.75
N LEU A 198 19.97 -18.04 19.05
CA LEU A 198 19.91 -18.06 17.59
C LEU A 198 18.47 -17.97 17.08
N VAL A 199 17.54 -18.73 17.68
CA VAL A 199 16.11 -18.68 17.30
C VAL A 199 15.55 -17.27 17.51
N LYS A 200 15.83 -16.62 18.65
CA LYS A 200 15.40 -15.23 18.88
C LYS A 200 16.02 -14.25 17.89
N SER A 201 17.31 -14.41 17.58
CA SER A 201 17.99 -13.57 16.58
C SER A 201 17.35 -13.67 15.21
N GLN A 202 17.06 -14.88 14.72
CA GLN A 202 16.38 -15.07 13.44
C GLN A 202 14.93 -14.56 13.46
N LEU A 203 14.25 -14.70 14.61
CA LEU A 203 12.89 -14.18 14.77
C LEU A 203 12.87 -12.65 14.67
N ASN A 204 13.83 -11.98 15.30
CA ASN A 204 14.00 -10.53 15.21
C ASN A 204 14.30 -10.10 13.77
N LYS A 205 15.20 -10.81 13.08
CA LYS A 205 15.52 -10.54 11.67
C LYS A 205 14.29 -10.66 10.76
N LEU A 206 13.47 -11.71 10.96
CA LEU A 206 12.20 -11.84 10.23
C LEU A 206 11.27 -10.66 10.52
N ASN A 207 11.16 -10.24 11.78
CA ASN A 207 10.31 -9.12 12.17
C ASN A 207 10.78 -7.80 11.55
N GLU A 208 12.08 -7.52 11.54
CA GLU A 208 12.66 -6.32 10.90
C GLU A 208 12.33 -6.26 9.40
N GLU A 209 12.52 -7.35 8.67
CA GLU A 209 12.18 -7.42 7.24
C GLU A 209 10.68 -7.20 6.99
N LEU A 210 9.83 -7.70 7.89
CA LEU A 210 8.39 -7.44 7.83
C LEU A 210 8.07 -5.97 8.08
N TRP A 211 8.77 -5.32 9.02
CA TRP A 211 8.62 -3.88 9.27
C TRP A 211 9.04 -3.03 8.07
N GLU A 212 10.17 -3.36 7.42
CA GLU A 212 10.63 -2.70 6.20
C GLU A 212 9.63 -2.85 5.05
N ARG A 213 9.09 -4.07 4.86
CA ARG A 213 8.01 -4.32 3.88
C ARG A 213 6.79 -3.45 4.17
N ILE A 214 6.42 -3.26 5.44
CA ILE A 214 5.27 -2.42 5.83
C ILE A 214 5.56 -0.92 5.65
N ALA A 215 6.80 -0.48 5.81
CA ALA A 215 7.18 0.93 5.73
C ALA A 215 6.88 1.53 4.35
N GLY A 216 7.04 0.75 3.28
CA GLY A 216 6.73 1.15 1.90
C GLY A 216 5.25 1.02 1.50
N MET A 217 4.39 0.47 2.35
CA MET A 217 2.98 0.24 1.99
C MET A 217 2.11 1.48 2.19
N SER A 218 1.19 1.71 1.25
CA SER A 218 0.09 2.67 1.43
C SER A 218 -1.05 2.06 2.26
N ASN A 219 -1.82 2.88 2.98
CA ASN A 219 -3.04 2.43 3.66
C ASN A 219 -4.11 2.03 2.62
N PRO A 220 -5.06 1.10 2.92
CA PRO A 220 -5.31 0.38 4.19
C PRO A 220 -4.50 -0.90 4.52
N PRO A 221 -3.79 -1.59 3.60
CA PRO A 221 -3.00 -2.79 3.92
C PRO A 221 -1.97 -2.58 5.03
N ARG A 222 -1.32 -1.40 5.04
CA ARG A 222 -0.33 -1.02 6.06
C ARG A 222 -0.88 -1.16 7.49
N GLN A 223 -2.09 -0.69 7.77
CA GLN A 223 -2.66 -0.75 9.12
C GLN A 223 -2.92 -2.19 9.59
N GLN A 224 -3.32 -3.06 8.67
CA GLN A 224 -3.60 -4.47 8.98
C GLN A 224 -2.29 -5.24 9.17
N MET A 225 -1.27 -5.01 8.34
CA MET A 225 0.06 -5.63 8.52
C MET A 225 0.84 -5.11 9.72
N ILE A 226 0.55 -3.93 10.26
CA ILE A 226 1.12 -3.49 11.55
C ILE A 226 0.75 -4.47 12.68
N GLN A 227 -0.46 -5.03 12.68
CA GLN A 227 -0.85 -6.04 13.69
C GLN A 227 -0.08 -7.35 13.52
N PHE A 228 0.29 -7.68 12.27
CA PHE A 228 1.14 -8.82 11.96
C PHE A 228 2.54 -8.69 12.56
N ALA A 229 3.17 -7.53 12.37
CA ALA A 229 4.56 -7.31 12.77
C ALA A 229 4.72 -7.01 14.27
N LYS A 230 3.64 -6.66 14.99
CA LYS A 230 3.63 -6.42 16.44
C LYS A 230 3.64 -7.68 17.30
N LYS A 231 3.07 -8.78 16.80
CA LYS A 231 3.08 -10.07 17.51
C LYS A 231 4.44 -10.75 17.38
#